data_AF-A0A1N7CU47-F1
#
_entry.id   AF-A0A1N7CU47-F1
#
_cell.length_a   1.000
_cell.length_b   1.000
_cell.length_c   1.000
_cell.angle_alpha   90.00
_cell.angle_beta   90.00
_cell.angle_gamma   90.00
#
_symmetry.space_group_name_H-M   'P 1'
#
loop_
_entity.id
_entity.type
_entity.pdbx_description
1 polymer ?
#
loop_
_entity_poly.entity_id
_entity_poly.type
_entity_poly.pdbx_seq_one_letter_code
_entity_poly.pdbx_strand_id
1 'polypeptide(L)'
;MKAKIKLQNTVENQEAARLIRDENRSSSHPLAISFPDQAADILFESDLIHIPETVPLELITIVEGQAKKQNDGYIIQPADKGKTINLHLDAGLVAELNEIRQHVMSKTQHDIILEIFKKGLDHYK
;
A
#
# COMPACT_ATOMS: atom_id res chain seq x y z
N MET A 1 -3.20 13.12 -4.48
CA MET A 1 -1.96 13.88 -4.73
C MET A 1 -0.81 12.87 -4.83
N LYS A 2 0.22 13.14 -5.64
CA LYS A 2 1.36 12.23 -5.82
C LYS A 2 2.53 12.66 -4.94
N ALA A 3 3.36 11.71 -4.51
CA ALA A 3 4.65 12.01 -3.92
C ALA A 3 5.62 12.50 -5.00
N LYS A 4 6.41 13.52 -4.68
CA LYS A 4 7.41 14.11 -5.57
C LYS A 4 8.74 14.24 -4.87
N ILE A 5 9.78 13.71 -5.50
CA ILE A 5 11.17 13.92 -5.07
C ILE A 5 12.02 14.48 -6.19
N LYS A 6 13.07 15.18 -5.79
CA LYS A 6 14.02 15.86 -6.65
C LYS A 6 15.44 15.48 -6.24
N LEU A 7 16.27 15.12 -7.22
CA LEU A 7 17.71 14.91 -7.08
C LEU A 7 18.43 15.86 -8.02
N GLN A 8 19.62 16.35 -7.65
CA GLN A 8 20.48 17.07 -8.58
C GLN A 8 21.06 16.11 -9.63
N ASN A 9 21.20 16.54 -10.87
CA ASN A 9 21.74 15.72 -11.95
C ASN A 9 23.28 15.68 -11.94
N THR A 10 23.85 15.00 -10.93
CA THR A 10 25.27 14.65 -10.85
C THR A 10 25.48 13.17 -11.21
N VAL A 11 26.70 12.77 -11.56
CA VAL A 11 26.99 11.37 -11.94
C VAL A 11 26.64 10.39 -10.81
N GLU A 12 26.96 10.73 -9.56
CA GLU A 12 26.63 9.94 -8.38
C GLU A 12 25.11 9.82 -8.18
N ASN A 13 24.38 10.92 -8.36
CA ASN A 13 22.93 10.94 -8.23
C ASN A 13 22.22 10.23 -9.40
N GLN A 14 22.84 10.14 -10.58
CA GLN A 14 22.33 9.34 -11.69
C GLN A 14 22.39 7.85 -11.37
N GLU A 15 23.42 7.39 -10.66
CA GLU A 15 23.49 6.01 -10.18
C GLU A 15 22.42 5.75 -9.11
N ALA A 16 22.26 6.65 -8.14
CA ALA A 16 21.18 6.58 -7.16
C ALA A 16 19.79 6.59 -7.81
N ALA A 17 19.58 7.44 -8.83
CA ALA A 17 18.35 7.50 -9.62
C ALA A 17 18.02 6.16 -10.31
N ARG A 18 19.05 5.45 -10.82
CA ARG A 18 18.88 4.12 -11.42
C ARG A 18 18.47 3.09 -10.37
N LEU A 19 19.13 3.10 -9.20
CA LEU A 19 18.79 2.21 -8.09
C LEU A 19 17.34 2.41 -7.64
N ILE A 20 16.91 3.66 -7.44
CA ILE A 20 15.52 4.00 -7.09
C ILE A 20 14.57 3.47 -8.17
N ARG A 21 14.84 3.73 -9.45
CA ARG A 21 13.98 3.27 -10.55
C ARG A 21 13.87 1.75 -10.59
N ASP A 22 14.99 1.04 -10.46
CA ASP A 22 15.04 -0.41 -10.61
C ASP A 22 14.39 -1.12 -9.42
N GLU A 23 14.55 -0.59 -8.20
CA GLU A 23 13.86 -1.05 -6.99
C GLU A 23 12.35 -0.96 -7.17
N ASN A 24 11.84 0.21 -7.51
CA ASN A 24 10.40 0.42 -7.65
C ASN A 24 9.78 -0.31 -8.85
N ARG A 25 10.55 -0.51 -9.93
CA ARG A 25 10.13 -1.38 -11.04
C ARG A 25 9.96 -2.82 -10.56
N SER A 26 10.87 -3.29 -9.71
CA SER A 26 10.80 -4.62 -9.10
C SER A 26 9.62 -4.74 -8.13
N SER A 27 9.32 -3.67 -7.39
CA SER A 27 8.17 -3.60 -6.48
C SER A 27 6.82 -3.32 -7.18
N SER A 28 6.76 -3.28 -8.52
CA SER A 28 5.53 -2.98 -9.30
C SER A 28 4.92 -1.57 -9.07
N HIS A 29 5.74 -0.60 -8.64
CA HIS A 29 5.33 0.79 -8.45
C HIS A 29 6.00 1.68 -9.51
N PRO A 30 5.42 1.82 -10.72
CA PRO A 30 6.06 2.59 -11.79
C PRO A 30 6.17 4.07 -11.44
N LEU A 31 7.38 4.64 -11.56
CA LEU A 31 7.63 6.07 -11.36
C LEU A 31 7.63 6.82 -12.67
N ALA A 32 7.04 8.01 -12.66
CA ALA A 32 7.26 9.00 -13.69
C ALA A 32 8.57 9.75 -13.40
N ILE A 33 9.49 9.77 -14.37
CA ILE A 33 10.75 10.51 -14.29
C ILE A 33 10.68 11.68 -15.26
N SER A 34 11.01 12.87 -14.79
CA SER A 34 11.05 14.10 -15.59
C SER A 34 12.31 14.89 -15.28
N PHE A 35 12.74 15.71 -16.25
CA PHE A 35 13.96 16.51 -16.15
C PHE A 35 13.61 17.99 -16.38
N PRO A 36 13.25 18.74 -15.33
CA PRO A 36 13.02 20.17 -15.44
C PRO A 36 14.34 20.92 -15.71
N ASP A 37 14.23 22.10 -16.35
CA ASP A 37 15.28 23.10 -16.55
C ASP A 37 16.67 22.56 -16.94
N GLN A 38 16.91 22.42 -18.24
CA GLN A 38 18.20 22.02 -18.83
C GLN A 38 18.76 20.68 -18.30
N ALA A 39 17.92 19.83 -17.71
CA ALA A 39 18.32 18.62 -17.02
C ALA A 39 19.30 18.88 -15.87
N ALA A 40 19.20 20.01 -15.17
CA ALA A 40 19.95 20.25 -13.94
C ALA A 40 19.49 19.34 -12.80
N ASP A 41 18.23 18.87 -12.87
CA ASP A 41 17.60 18.08 -11.82
C ASP A 41 16.82 16.89 -12.39
N ILE A 42 16.73 15.83 -11.59
CA ILE A 42 15.96 14.61 -11.85
C ILE A 42 14.76 14.63 -10.90
N LEU A 43 13.56 14.66 -11.46
CA LEU A 43 12.31 14.74 -10.70
C LEU A 43 11.51 13.46 -10.87
N PHE A 44 11.11 12.86 -9.76
CA PHE A 44 10.34 11.63 -9.72
C PHE A 44 8.96 11.90 -9.15
N GLU A 45 7.92 11.37 -9.80
CA GLU A 45 6.53 11.44 -9.34
C GLU A 45 5.89 10.05 -9.32
N SER A 46 5.27 9.69 -8.20
CA SER A 46 4.50 8.45 -8.05
C SER A 46 3.53 8.57 -6.88
N ASP A 47 2.53 7.69 -6.80
CA ASP A 47 1.67 7.58 -5.62
C ASP A 47 2.43 7.02 -4.41
N LEU A 48 3.50 6.27 -4.66
CA LEU A 48 4.40 5.72 -3.65
C LEU A 48 5.80 5.55 -4.26
N ILE A 49 6.82 6.03 -3.54
CA ILE A 49 8.22 5.95 -3.98
C ILE A 49 9.03 5.19 -2.93
N HIS A 50 9.61 4.06 -3.31
CA HIS A 50 10.58 3.33 -2.51
C HIS A 50 11.99 3.89 -2.74
N ILE A 51 12.72 4.12 -1.67
CA ILE A 51 14.14 4.46 -1.70
C ILE A 51 14.88 3.32 -1.00
N PRO A 52 15.76 2.61 -1.71
CA PRO A 52 16.56 1.55 -1.11
C PRO A 52 17.52 2.12 -0.06
N GLU A 53 17.85 1.33 0.96
CA GLU A 53 18.78 1.74 2.03
C GLU A 53 20.17 2.14 1.51
N THR A 54 20.57 1.60 0.35
CA THR A 54 21.82 1.93 -0.34
C THR A 54 21.91 3.39 -0.79
N VAL A 55 20.78 4.10 -0.91
CA VAL A 55 20.73 5.49 -1.32
C VAL A 55 20.54 6.41 -0.11
N PRO A 56 21.51 7.30 0.19
CA PRO A 56 21.36 8.27 1.27
C PRO A 56 20.18 9.22 1.00
N LEU A 57 19.29 9.35 1.99
CA LEU A 57 18.14 10.27 1.89
C LEU A 57 18.57 11.74 1.79
N GLU A 58 19.78 12.07 2.26
CA GLU A 58 20.36 13.42 2.22
C GLU A 58 20.60 13.94 0.79
N LEU A 59 20.77 13.03 -0.18
CA LEU A 59 20.90 13.37 -1.60
C LEU A 59 19.55 13.74 -2.24
N ILE A 60 18.45 13.48 -1.55
CA ILE A 60 17.09 13.55 -2.07
C ILE A 60 16.36 14.71 -1.44
N THR A 61 15.94 15.65 -2.27
CA THR A 61 15.04 16.73 -1.85
C THR A 61 13.59 16.27 -2.01
N ILE A 62 12.86 16.17 -0.90
CA ILE A 62 11.43 15.86 -0.93
C ILE A 62 10.66 17.14 -1.29
N VAL A 63 10.01 17.14 -2.44
CA VAL A 63 9.25 18.29 -2.95
C VAL A 63 7.80 18.23 -2.45
N GLU A 64 7.18 17.05 -2.53
CA GLU A 64 5.84 16.80 -2.01
C GLU A 64 5.78 15.40 -1.39
N GLY A 65 5.47 15.29 -0.10
CA GLY A 65 5.36 13.99 0.57
C GLY A 65 5.93 13.96 1.97
N GLN A 66 5.83 12.79 2.59
CA GLN A 66 6.45 12.44 3.87
C GLN A 66 7.30 11.19 3.69
N ALA A 67 8.53 11.23 4.20
CA ALA A 67 9.39 10.04 4.27
C ALA A 67 9.07 9.24 5.53
N LYS A 68 8.87 7.93 5.36
CA LYS A 68 8.69 6.97 6.43
C LYS A 68 9.78 5.91 6.33
N LYS A 69 10.54 5.74 7.42
CA LYS A 69 11.56 4.70 7.50
C LYS A 69 10.91 3.32 7.57
N GLN A 70 11.43 2.37 6.80
CA GLN A 70 11.10 0.94 6.86
C GLN A 70 12.37 0.13 7.10
N ASN A 71 12.22 -1.18 7.28
CA ASN A 71 13.34 -2.09 7.53
C ASN A 71 14.33 -2.16 6.36
N ASP A 72 13.90 -1.83 5.13
CA ASP A 72 14.69 -1.99 3.90
C ASP A 72 14.92 -0.64 3.17
N GLY A 73 14.91 0.46 3.93
CA GLY A 73 15.11 1.82 3.41
C GLY A 73 13.99 2.78 3.78
N TYR A 74 13.55 3.60 2.83
CA TYR A 74 12.55 4.64 3.05
C TYR A 74 11.42 4.55 2.03
N ILE A 75 10.22 4.90 2.47
CA ILE A 75 9.07 5.08 1.59
C ILE A 75 8.65 6.53 1.65
N ILE A 76 8.47 7.15 0.48
CA ILE A 76 7.89 8.48 0.35
C ILE A 76 6.46 8.34 -0.13
N GLN A 77 5.55 8.89 0.66
CA GLN A 77 4.12 8.89 0.41
C GLN A 77 3.62 10.34 0.35
N PRO A 78 2.53 10.64 -0.37
CA PRO A 78 1.91 11.95 -0.35
C PRO A 78 1.62 12.38 1.09
N ALA A 79 1.94 13.63 1.45
CA ALA A 79 1.74 14.17 2.79
C ALA A 79 0.25 14.43 3.09
N ASP A 80 -0.59 14.36 2.06
CA ASP A 80 -2.00 14.64 2.18
C ASP A 80 -2.65 13.60 3.08
N LYS A 81 -3.18 14.06 4.22
CA LYS A 81 -4.01 13.23 5.11
C LYS A 81 -5.21 12.80 4.28
N GLY A 82 -5.20 11.57 3.76
CA GLY A 82 -6.41 10.95 3.24
C GLY A 82 -7.53 11.18 4.25
N LYS A 83 -8.67 11.71 3.80
CA LYS A 83 -9.87 11.82 4.63
C LYS A 83 -10.04 10.48 5.33
N THR A 84 -10.08 10.46 6.66
CA THR A 84 -10.51 9.29 7.41
C THR A 84 -11.93 8.96 6.93
N ILE A 85 -12.08 7.93 6.10
CA ILE A 85 -13.38 7.41 5.75
C ILE A 85 -13.81 6.59 6.97
N ASN A 86 -14.62 7.19 7.83
CA ASN A 86 -15.31 6.43 8.86
C ASN A 86 -16.31 5.52 8.16
N LEU A 87 -15.92 4.26 7.92
CA LEU A 87 -16.88 3.22 7.57
C LEU A 87 -17.76 2.99 8.81
N HIS A 88 -18.88 3.70 8.87
CA HIS A 88 -19.99 3.28 9.70
C HIS A 88 -20.56 2.02 9.04
N LEU A 89 -20.50 0.88 9.73
CA LEU A 89 -21.27 -0.28 9.29
C LEU A 89 -22.73 0.15 9.24
N ASP A 90 -23.32 0.01 8.06
CA ASP A 90 -24.71 0.34 7.84
C ASP A 90 -25.58 -0.49 8.80
N ALA A 91 -26.65 0.10 9.34
CA ALA A 91 -27.47 -0.53 10.37
C ALA A 91 -28.05 -1.88 9.90
N GLY A 92 -28.24 -2.04 8.58
CA GLY A 92 -28.62 -3.31 7.95
C GLY A 92 -27.56 -4.40 8.05
N LEU A 93 -26.27 -4.08 7.82
CA LEU A 93 -25.17 -5.06 7.94
C LEU A 93 -24.96 -5.52 9.38
N VAL A 94 -25.20 -4.63 10.35
CA VAL A 94 -25.19 -4.98 11.79
C VAL A 94 -26.37 -5.89 12.15
N ALA A 95 -27.55 -5.65 11.55
CA ALA A 95 -28.71 -6.51 11.73
C ALA A 95 -28.48 -7.91 11.15
N GLU A 96 -27.96 -8.02 9.93
CA GLU A 96 -27.61 -9.30 9.30
C GLU A 96 -26.53 -10.06 10.10
N LEU A 97 -25.49 -9.37 10.59
CA LEU A 97 -24.48 -9.97 11.47
C LEU A 97 -25.08 -10.50 12.78
N ASN A 98 -26.05 -9.78 13.35
CA ASN A 98 -26.75 -10.22 14.55
C ASN A 98 -27.69 -11.39 14.28
N GLU A 99 -28.38 -11.43 13.13
CA GLU A 99 -29.20 -12.57 12.72
C GLU A 99 -28.35 -13.83 12.51
N ILE A 100 -27.21 -13.71 11.83
CA ILE A 100 -26.26 -14.82 11.67
C ILE A 100 -25.75 -15.29 13.04
N ARG A 101 -25.39 -14.36 13.93
CA ARG A 101 -24.94 -14.70 15.29
C ARG A 101 -26.03 -15.40 16.10
N GLN A 102 -27.28 -14.93 16.03
CA GLN A 102 -28.41 -15.56 16.71
C GLN A 102 -28.73 -16.95 16.11
N HIS A 103 -28.66 -17.09 14.79
CA HIS A 103 -28.86 -18.37 14.12
C HIS A 103 -27.81 -19.40 14.57
N VAL A 104 -26.54 -19.00 14.65
CA VAL A 104 -25.44 -19.87 15.11
C VAL A 104 -25.52 -20.17 16.60
N MET A 105 -25.88 -19.19 17.45
CA MET A 105 -26.03 -19.39 18.90
C MET A 105 -27.28 -20.21 19.27
N SER A 106 -28.32 -20.21 18.43
CA SER A 106 -29.53 -21.00 18.66
C SER A 106 -29.35 -22.50 18.38
N LYS A 107 -28.30 -22.87 17.63
CA LYS A 107 -27.99 -24.26 17.28
C LYS A 107 -27.01 -24.83 18.30
N THR A 108 -27.34 -25.99 18.86
CA THR A 108 -26.39 -26.68 19.74
C THR A 108 -25.22 -27.20 18.92
N GLN A 109 -24.05 -27.43 19.54
CA GLN A 109 -22.90 -28.04 18.84
C GLN A 109 -23.29 -29.33 18.10
N HIS A 110 -24.24 -30.09 18.66
CA HIS A 110 -24.76 -31.31 18.05
C HIS A 110 -25.47 -31.04 16.71
N ASP A 111 -26.27 -29.96 16.63
CA ASP A 111 -27.00 -29.58 15.42
C ASP A 111 -26.06 -29.10 14.31
N ILE A 112 -25.01 -28.34 14.68
CA ILE A 112 -23.98 -27.86 13.75
C ILE A 112 -23.19 -29.04 13.17
N ILE A 113 -22.82 -30.02 14.00
CA ILE A 113 -22.12 -31.23 13.58
C ILE A 113 -22.99 -32.06 12.63
N LEU A 114 -24.27 -32.26 12.95
CA LEU A 114 -25.23 -32.97 12.08
C LEU A 114 -25.39 -32.30 10.71
N GLU A 115 -25.39 -30.97 10.66
CA GLU A 115 -25.55 -30.22 9.41
C GLU A 115 -24.29 -30.32 8.52
N ILE A 116 -23.09 -30.26 9.12
CA ILE A 116 -21.83 -30.49 8.42
C ILE A 116 -21.77 -31.93 7.89
N PHE A 117 -22.19 -32.92 8.67
CA PHE A 117 -22.25 -34.32 8.26
C PHE A 117 -23.20 -34.54 7.08
N LYS A 118 -24.41 -33.95 7.11
CA LYS A 118 -25.37 -34.03 5.99
C LYS A 118 -24.84 -33.37 4.72
N LYS A 119 -24.28 -32.16 4.83
CA LYS A 119 -23.66 -31.49 3.68
C LYS A 119 -22.47 -32.25 3.11
N GLY A 120 -21.67 -32.90 3.96
CA GLY A 120 -20.56 -33.76 3.54
C GLY A 120 -21.02 -35.02 2.79
N LEU A 121 -22.14 -35.61 3.20
CA LEU A 121 -22.74 -36.77 2.52
C LEU A 121 -23.38 -36.40 1.19
N ASP A 122 -24.06 -35.25 1.10
CA ASP A 122 -24.63 -34.75 -0.16
C ASP A 122 -23.56 -34.37 -1.18
N HIS A 123 -22.36 -33.96 -0.73
CA HIS A 123 -21.22 -33.67 -1.61
C HIS A 123 -20.47 -34.93 -2.09
N TYR A 124 -20.78 -36.10 -1.52
CA TYR A 124 -20.14 -37.38 -1.84
C TYR A 124 -20.99 -38.27 -2.76
N LYS A 125 -22.07 -37.73 -3.35
CA LYS A 125 -22.86 -38.38 -4.41
C LYS A 125 -22.40 -37.96 -5.79
#